data_AF-A0A0D2G5F4-F1
#
_entry.id   AF-A0A0D2G5F4-F1
#
_cell.length_a   1.000
_cell.length_b   1.000
_cell.length_c   1.000
_cell.angle_alpha   90.00
_cell.angle_beta   90.00
_cell.angle_gamma   90.00
#
_symmetry.space_group_name_H-M   'P 1'
#
loop_
_entity.id
_entity.type
_entity.pdbx_description
1 polymer ?
#
loop_
_entity_poly.entity_id
_entity_poly.type
_entity_poly.pdbx_seq_one_letter_code
_entity_poly.pdbx_strand_id
1 'polypeptide(L)'
;MNPLAFRASLLPRWQRQLESTIRLATRPQRTNLLRPRYVVQKRWLATPADIDPGANLDPNDPREKVVILGSGWAGYVLSRELDKKKYRVVVVSPRTYFVFTPLLNDTTVGTLEFRHVLESVRKPKSGVEFIQGWADDINFADKIVTIEPSVLDPDVGHALTGPREHNEQRTKSGFAIPEFPHGPWQKEVQMGGTGSSQVPTFPIHYDKLVIAVGSYSQTFGTKGVRENAWFLKDVRDAVSIRRRILELFELARLPIMPEETRKHLLHFAVVGGGPTGMEFAACLSDLIRQDMSKLHPHLIKYIRISLYDVAPKVLPMFDASLADYAVKHYRRQNIEIKTSHQVEELRKGLPNDENARNDQASQVKGRVYTIRTKQEGDVGIGMCVWSTGNMNNPFVAKALDHVRRYPTASAQNIQGEVADPMQRQWILQRDAKTGVPLVDDHFRIQLTTDCAAGMEEHDKPKAYMKDVFAVGDSSKLMSGALPATAQVANQEAIWLGRTLNKHPEAESFARAPGFSFKNMGVLTYLGGSSAIFQGGNGNGKDGGSPSRLKGLSAFLVWRGAYLTMTLSWRNRLNVMWQWVSVRLFGRDVSRF
;
A
#
# COMPACT_ATOMS: atom_id res chain seq x y z
N MET A 1 -59.41 40.25 -2.72
CA MET A 1 -58.37 39.65 -3.60
C MET A 1 -57.21 40.67 -3.65
N ASN A 2 -55.97 40.42 -3.25
CA ASN A 2 -55.16 39.20 -3.24
C ASN A 2 -54.33 39.12 -1.93
N PRO A 3 -54.04 37.92 -1.41
CA PRO A 3 -53.51 37.68 -0.06
C PRO A 3 -51.97 37.54 -0.03
N LEU A 4 -51.43 37.42 1.19
CA LEU A 4 -50.06 37.01 1.57
C LEU A 4 -49.08 38.13 1.95
N ALA A 5 -49.46 38.90 2.96
CA ALA A 5 -48.52 39.33 3.99
C ALA A 5 -48.60 38.33 5.15
N PHE A 6 -47.71 37.33 5.22
CA PHE A 6 -47.31 36.65 6.48
C PHE A 6 -46.11 35.74 6.21
N ARG A 7 -45.19 35.68 7.20
CA ARG A 7 -43.89 34.97 7.25
C ARG A 7 -42.66 35.73 6.76
N ALA A 8 -42.34 36.81 7.46
CA ALA A 8 -40.98 37.32 7.58
C ALA A 8 -40.44 37.05 9.00
N SER A 9 -40.23 35.79 9.37
CA SER A 9 -39.39 35.40 10.51
C SER A 9 -39.17 33.90 10.47
N LEU A 10 -37.92 33.45 10.67
CA LEU A 10 -37.41 32.05 10.71
C LEU A 10 -36.66 31.55 9.47
N LEU A 11 -35.78 32.35 8.86
CA LEU A 11 -34.70 31.81 8.02
C LEU A 11 -33.33 32.00 8.71
N PRO A 12 -32.48 30.95 8.81
CA PRO A 12 -31.18 31.03 9.48
C PRO A 12 -30.23 32.01 8.75
N ARG A 13 -29.26 32.58 9.48
CA ARG A 13 -28.36 33.65 8.99
C ARG A 13 -27.64 33.34 7.67
N TRP A 14 -27.36 32.06 7.38
CA TRP A 14 -26.67 31.63 6.16
C TRP A 14 -27.45 31.89 4.85
N GLN A 15 -28.79 31.88 4.87
CA GLN A 15 -29.61 32.12 3.68
C GLN A 15 -29.61 33.60 3.26
N ARG A 16 -29.55 34.52 4.24
CA ARG A 16 -29.41 35.96 3.98
C ARG A 16 -28.03 36.33 3.40
N GLN A 17 -26.98 35.60 3.76
CA GLN A 17 -25.66 35.74 3.15
C GLN A 17 -25.60 35.19 1.71
N LEU A 18 -26.38 34.16 1.39
CA LEU A 18 -26.47 33.63 0.03
C LEU A 18 -27.16 34.61 -0.94
N GLU A 19 -28.26 35.24 -0.52
CA GLU A 19 -28.97 36.21 -1.38
C GLU A 19 -28.16 37.48 -1.68
N SER A 20 -27.37 37.97 -0.72
CA SER A 20 -26.46 39.10 -0.97
C SER A 20 -25.33 38.74 -1.93
N THR A 21 -24.86 37.50 -1.89
CA THR A 21 -23.81 36.97 -2.78
C THR A 21 -24.34 36.76 -4.21
N ILE A 22 -25.59 36.31 -4.36
CA ILE A 22 -26.25 36.13 -5.68
C ILE A 22 -26.53 37.48 -6.36
N ARG A 23 -26.88 38.53 -5.59
CA ARG A 23 -27.05 39.90 -6.13
C ARG A 23 -25.73 40.54 -6.59
N LEU A 24 -24.60 40.17 -5.98
CA LEU A 24 -23.28 40.60 -6.44
C LEU A 24 -22.81 39.84 -7.70
N ALA A 25 -23.24 38.59 -7.87
CA ALA A 25 -22.88 37.74 -9.01
C ALA A 25 -23.68 38.02 -10.30
N THR A 26 -24.76 38.80 -10.24
CA THR A 26 -25.70 39.03 -11.36
C THR A 26 -25.46 40.36 -12.11
N ARG A 27 -24.33 41.05 -11.87
CA ARG A 27 -23.91 42.19 -12.71
C ARG A 27 -23.45 41.69 -14.09
N PRO A 28 -23.96 42.26 -15.20
CA PRO A 28 -23.54 41.84 -16.53
C PRO A 28 -22.08 42.25 -16.78
N GLN A 29 -21.17 41.27 -16.84
CA GLN A 29 -19.80 41.50 -17.30
C GLN A 29 -19.78 41.62 -18.82
N ARG A 30 -19.26 42.74 -19.33
CA ARG A 30 -18.92 42.92 -20.76
C ARG A 30 -17.96 41.81 -21.19
N THR A 31 -18.37 41.02 -22.18
CA THR A 31 -17.59 39.95 -22.79
C THR A 31 -16.59 40.55 -23.79
N ASN A 32 -15.44 40.99 -23.31
CA ASN A 32 -14.27 41.09 -24.18
C ASN A 32 -13.75 39.66 -24.39
N LEU A 33 -13.89 39.16 -25.63
CA LEU A 33 -13.26 37.93 -26.11
C LEU A 33 -11.74 38.08 -26.08
N LEU A 34 -11.16 37.90 -24.89
CA LEU A 34 -9.73 37.70 -24.75
C LEU A 34 -9.41 36.32 -25.32
N ARG A 35 -8.89 36.29 -26.56
CA ARG A 35 -8.15 35.13 -27.05
C ARG A 35 -7.04 34.84 -26.02
N PRO A 36 -7.00 33.66 -25.37
CA PRO A 36 -5.93 33.37 -24.46
C PRO A 36 -4.63 33.34 -25.26
N ARG A 37 -3.78 34.35 -25.06
CA ARG A 37 -2.35 34.21 -25.36
C ARG A 37 -1.85 33.11 -24.43
N TYR A 38 -1.73 31.89 -24.96
CA TYR A 38 -1.01 30.81 -24.30
C TYR A 38 0.46 31.21 -24.20
N VAL A 39 0.79 31.99 -23.18
CA VAL A 39 2.14 32.03 -22.65
C VAL A 39 2.31 30.72 -21.90
N VAL A 40 3.07 29.78 -22.47
CA VAL A 40 3.45 28.52 -21.83
C VAL A 40 4.37 28.87 -20.65
N GLN A 41 3.78 29.30 -19.54
CA GLN A 41 4.49 29.62 -18.31
C GLN A 41 4.73 28.31 -17.54
N LYS A 42 6.03 27.98 -17.36
CA LYS A 42 6.66 27.00 -16.46
C LYS A 42 5.91 25.67 -16.24
N ARG A 43 6.51 24.56 -16.73
CA ARG A 43 6.15 23.13 -16.51
C ARG A 43 5.16 22.96 -15.35
N TRP A 44 3.87 22.94 -15.70
CA TRP A 44 2.80 22.61 -14.75
C TRP A 44 3.01 21.16 -14.30
N LEU A 45 2.60 20.84 -13.06
CA LEU A 45 2.82 19.60 -12.30
C LEU A 45 2.18 18.33 -12.92
N ALA A 46 1.98 18.30 -14.24
CA ALA A 46 1.61 17.16 -15.04
C ALA A 46 2.80 16.82 -15.96
N THR A 47 3.33 15.62 -15.80
CA THR A 47 4.44 15.11 -16.61
C THR A 47 3.97 14.91 -18.05
N PRO A 48 4.59 15.54 -19.06
CA PRO A 48 4.47 15.04 -20.42
C PRO A 48 5.08 13.63 -20.44
N ALA A 49 4.38 12.66 -21.02
CA ALA A 49 4.97 11.35 -21.24
C ALA A 49 6.13 11.53 -22.24
N ASP A 50 7.37 11.31 -21.80
CA ASP A 50 8.53 11.31 -22.70
C ASP A 50 8.59 9.93 -23.36
N ILE A 51 7.85 9.77 -24.45
CA ILE A 51 7.69 8.49 -25.16
C ILE A 51 8.76 8.35 -26.27
N ASP A 52 9.32 9.47 -26.76
CA ASP A 52 10.45 9.50 -27.69
C ASP A 52 11.79 9.36 -26.93
N PRO A 53 12.72 8.47 -27.36
CA PRO A 53 14.10 8.42 -26.86
C PRO A 53 14.80 9.79 -26.78
N GLY A 54 14.55 10.68 -27.75
CA GLY A 54 15.09 12.04 -27.81
C GLY A 54 14.50 13.00 -26.78
N ALA A 55 13.31 12.71 -26.23
CA ALA A 55 12.71 13.53 -25.17
C ALA A 55 13.37 13.30 -23.80
N ASN A 56 14.06 12.17 -23.61
CA ASN A 56 15.00 11.98 -22.51
C ASN A 56 16.27 12.83 -22.66
N LEU A 57 16.60 13.20 -23.90
CA LEU A 57 17.74 14.01 -24.28
C LEU A 57 17.33 15.45 -24.57
N ASP A 58 16.31 16.01 -23.89
CA ASP A 58 16.00 17.44 -23.99
C ASP A 58 17.32 18.22 -23.78
N PRO A 59 17.90 18.83 -24.84
CA PRO A 59 19.23 19.43 -24.75
C PRO A 59 19.27 20.56 -23.70
N ASN A 60 18.09 21.05 -23.31
CA ASN A 60 17.92 22.13 -22.35
C ASN A 60 17.72 21.63 -20.91
N ASP A 61 17.59 20.32 -20.68
CA ASP A 61 17.46 19.72 -19.34
C ASP A 61 18.64 18.80 -19.04
N PRO A 62 19.75 19.31 -18.46
CA PRO A 62 20.99 18.54 -18.25
C PRO A 62 20.90 17.52 -17.10
N ARG A 63 19.69 17.25 -16.57
CA ARG A 63 19.47 16.40 -15.40
C ARG A 63 19.25 14.96 -15.82
N GLU A 64 19.89 14.02 -15.12
CA GLU A 64 19.62 12.60 -15.32
C GLU A 64 18.18 12.26 -14.91
N LYS A 65 17.48 11.51 -15.75
CA LYS A 65 16.11 11.05 -15.48
C LYS A 65 16.12 9.81 -14.60
N VAL A 66 15.54 9.95 -13.41
CA VAL A 66 15.36 8.85 -12.45
C VAL A 66 13.90 8.44 -12.44
N VAL A 67 13.61 7.24 -12.95
CA VAL A 67 12.27 6.64 -12.91
C VAL A 67 12.14 5.77 -11.67
N ILE A 68 11.14 6.06 -10.85
CA ILE A 68 10.85 5.32 -9.61
C ILE A 68 9.50 4.62 -9.78
N LEU A 69 9.50 3.29 -9.70
CA LEU A 69 8.30 2.48 -9.78
C LEU A 69 7.72 2.26 -8.38
N GLY A 70 6.57 2.86 -8.10
CA GLY A 70 5.86 2.75 -6.83
C GLY A 70 5.92 4.01 -5.96
N SER A 71 4.80 4.31 -5.30
CA SER A 71 4.63 5.46 -4.40
C SER A 71 4.50 5.05 -2.92
N GLY A 72 5.00 3.86 -2.57
CA GLY A 72 5.06 3.36 -1.18
C GLY A 72 6.17 4.01 -0.35
N TRP A 73 6.50 3.42 0.81
CA TRP A 73 7.55 3.91 1.70
C TRP A 73 8.88 4.17 0.98
N ALA A 74 9.38 3.21 0.21
CA ALA A 74 10.64 3.38 -0.48
C ALA A 74 10.57 4.45 -1.59
N GLY A 75 9.63 4.32 -2.54
CA GLY A 75 9.56 5.22 -3.69
C GLY A 75 9.15 6.67 -3.35
N TYR A 76 8.19 6.85 -2.43
CA TYR A 76 7.77 8.19 -2.01
C TYR A 76 8.88 8.94 -1.27
N VAL A 77 9.61 8.25 -0.38
CA VAL A 77 10.71 8.85 0.38
C VAL A 77 11.90 9.13 -0.55
N LEU A 78 12.31 8.16 -1.37
CA LEU A 78 13.43 8.35 -2.31
C LEU A 78 13.18 9.51 -3.27
N SER A 79 11.96 9.60 -3.82
CA SER A 79 11.60 10.70 -4.72
C SER A 79 11.72 12.09 -4.07
N ARG A 80 11.72 12.19 -2.74
CA ARG A 80 11.94 13.45 -2.00
C ARG A 80 13.39 13.68 -1.60
N GLU A 81 14.15 12.62 -1.36
CA GLU A 81 15.56 12.71 -1.00
C GLU A 81 16.45 13.09 -2.20
N LEU A 82 16.11 12.66 -3.43
CA LEU A 82 16.91 12.98 -4.62
C LEU A 82 17.00 14.49 -4.90
N ASP A 83 18.20 14.97 -5.23
CA ASP A 83 18.46 16.37 -5.56
C ASP A 83 17.85 16.74 -6.91
N LYS A 84 16.83 17.61 -6.89
CA LYS A 84 16.06 18.04 -8.07
C LYS A 84 16.84 18.92 -9.05
N LYS A 85 18.02 19.40 -8.64
CA LYS A 85 18.97 20.10 -9.53
C LYS A 85 19.80 19.13 -10.36
N LYS A 86 20.01 17.90 -9.88
CA LYS A 86 20.78 16.86 -10.56
C LYS A 86 19.89 15.89 -11.31
N TYR A 87 18.71 15.62 -10.74
CA TYR A 87 17.81 14.58 -11.23
C TYR A 87 16.45 15.13 -11.64
N ARG A 88 15.98 14.71 -12.82
CA ARG A 88 14.57 14.79 -13.22
C ARG A 88 13.88 13.53 -12.69
N VAL A 89 13.13 13.67 -11.61
CA VAL A 89 12.54 12.52 -10.89
C VAL A 89 11.11 12.27 -11.35
N VAL A 90 10.87 11.10 -11.94
CA VAL A 90 9.55 10.64 -12.39
C VAL A 90 9.10 9.47 -11.54
N VAL A 91 7.96 9.60 -10.86
CA VAL A 91 7.33 8.50 -10.12
C VAL A 91 6.21 7.90 -10.96
N VAL A 92 6.29 6.60 -11.24
CA VAL A 92 5.22 5.84 -11.88
C VAL A 92 4.55 4.97 -10.83
N SER A 93 3.26 5.18 -10.59
CA SER A 93 2.51 4.33 -9.68
C SER A 93 1.03 4.34 -9.99
N PRO A 94 0.32 3.23 -9.75
CA PRO A 94 -1.14 3.22 -9.85
C PRO A 94 -1.81 4.18 -8.86
N ARG A 95 -1.15 4.47 -7.73
CA ARG A 95 -1.67 5.31 -6.67
C ARG A 95 -1.08 6.70 -6.73
N THR A 96 -1.94 7.71 -6.67
CA THR A 96 -1.59 9.14 -6.68
C THR A 96 -1.09 9.65 -5.32
N TYR A 97 -1.01 8.78 -4.33
CA TYR A 97 -0.69 9.08 -2.95
C TYR A 97 0.23 8.03 -2.34
N PHE A 98 0.96 8.44 -1.30
CA PHE A 98 1.60 7.58 -0.32
C PHE A 98 0.64 7.32 0.85
N VAL A 99 0.72 6.12 1.42
CA VAL A 99 -0.04 5.70 2.61
C VAL A 99 0.91 5.53 3.78
N PHE A 100 0.66 6.23 4.88
CA PHE A 100 1.32 6.02 6.16
C PHE A 100 0.72 4.77 6.83
N THR A 101 1.15 3.61 6.34
CA THR A 101 0.61 2.29 6.71
C THR A 101 0.53 1.99 8.21
N PRO A 102 1.42 2.50 9.09
CA PRO A 102 1.32 2.21 10.53
C PRO A 102 0.07 2.78 11.22
N LEU A 103 -0.58 3.80 10.65
CA LEU A 103 -1.83 4.37 11.17
C LEU A 103 -3.06 3.95 10.35
N LEU A 104 -2.92 2.96 9.46
CA LEU A 104 -4.03 2.49 8.64
C LEU A 104 -5.11 1.80 9.50
N ASN A 105 -4.71 1.11 10.57
CA ASN A 105 -5.60 0.53 11.57
C ASN A 105 -6.57 1.56 12.17
N ASP A 106 -6.07 2.74 12.56
CA ASP A 106 -6.89 3.83 13.09
C ASP A 106 -7.96 4.29 12.09
N THR A 107 -7.68 4.18 10.79
CA THR A 107 -8.62 4.53 9.71
C THR A 107 -9.77 3.53 9.60
N THR A 108 -9.50 2.24 9.82
CA THR A 108 -10.54 1.19 9.75
C THR A 108 -11.68 1.40 10.76
N VAL A 109 -11.39 2.09 11.85
CA VAL A 109 -12.34 2.33 12.94
C VAL A 109 -12.68 3.81 13.13
N GLY A 110 -12.15 4.72 12.31
CA GLY A 110 -12.46 6.15 12.40
C GLY A 110 -11.84 6.86 13.60
N THR A 111 -10.81 6.26 14.21
CA THR A 111 -9.90 7.00 15.11
C THR A 111 -9.14 8.06 14.30
N LEU A 112 -8.80 7.74 13.05
CA LEU A 112 -8.27 8.66 12.07
C LEU A 112 -9.13 8.67 10.81
N GLU A 113 -9.23 9.84 10.18
CA GLU A 113 -9.81 10.01 8.86
C GLU A 113 -8.77 9.55 7.85
N PHE A 114 -9.24 8.83 6.84
CA PHE A 114 -8.36 8.22 5.85
C PHE A 114 -7.41 9.24 5.20
N ARG A 115 -7.88 10.46 4.96
CA ARG A 115 -7.08 11.54 4.34
C ARG A 115 -5.89 11.99 5.19
N HIS A 116 -5.88 11.73 6.50
CA HIS A 116 -4.81 12.14 7.41
C HIS A 116 -3.62 11.16 7.41
N VAL A 117 -3.81 9.96 6.86
CA VAL A 117 -2.73 8.98 6.66
C VAL A 117 -2.22 8.97 5.22
N LEU A 118 -2.69 9.90 4.37
CA LEU A 118 -2.30 10.00 2.96
C LEU A 118 -1.44 11.22 2.68
N GLU A 119 -0.48 11.05 1.77
CA GLU A 119 0.28 12.17 1.21
C GLU A 119 0.24 12.14 -0.31
N SER A 120 -0.15 13.26 -0.94
CA SER A 120 -0.10 13.33 -2.40
C SER A 120 1.33 13.20 -2.93
N VAL A 121 1.51 12.41 -3.99
CA VAL A 121 2.80 12.36 -4.71
C VAL A 121 3.07 13.71 -5.41
N ARG A 122 2.01 14.33 -5.95
CA ARG A 122 2.02 15.57 -6.76
C ARG A 122 2.07 16.86 -5.93
N LYS A 123 2.75 16.86 -4.78
CA LYS A 123 2.86 18.08 -3.97
C LYS A 123 3.54 19.20 -4.79
N PRO A 124 3.00 20.43 -4.86
CA PRO A 124 3.53 21.47 -5.73
C PRO A 124 5.02 21.81 -5.55
N LYS A 125 5.56 21.62 -4.34
CA LYS A 125 6.96 21.92 -4.00
C LYS A 125 7.88 20.69 -4.06
N SER A 126 7.40 19.51 -4.48
CA SER A 126 8.23 18.30 -4.50
C SER A 126 9.25 18.30 -5.65
N GLY A 127 8.97 19.00 -6.74
CA GLY A 127 9.76 18.90 -7.99
C GLY A 127 9.69 17.50 -8.62
N VAL A 128 8.71 16.69 -8.24
CA VAL A 128 8.52 15.32 -8.72
C VAL A 128 7.46 15.30 -9.81
N GLU A 129 7.82 14.66 -10.91
CA GLU A 129 6.95 14.30 -12.01
C GLU A 129 6.21 13.00 -11.67
N PHE A 130 4.96 12.84 -12.11
CA PHE A 130 4.14 11.69 -11.73
C PHE A 130 3.26 11.19 -12.87
N ILE A 131 3.33 9.87 -13.09
CA ILE A 131 2.51 9.13 -14.04
C ILE A 131 1.65 8.12 -13.27
N GLN A 132 0.33 8.19 -13.49
CA GLN A 132 -0.60 7.22 -12.92
C GLN A 132 -0.68 5.99 -13.81
N GLY A 133 0.11 4.97 -13.49
CA GLY A 133 0.21 3.75 -14.30
C GLY A 133 0.82 2.59 -13.54
N TRP A 134 0.54 1.38 -14.02
CA TRP A 134 1.25 0.17 -13.64
C TRP A 134 2.50 0.04 -14.50
N ALA A 135 3.61 -0.37 -13.91
CA ALA A 135 4.71 -0.90 -14.70
C ALA A 135 4.29 -2.28 -15.22
N ASP A 136 4.39 -2.48 -16.53
CA ASP A 136 4.05 -3.75 -17.18
C ASP A 136 5.30 -4.58 -17.48
N ASP A 137 6.32 -3.93 -18.03
CA ASP A 137 7.54 -4.60 -18.49
C ASP A 137 8.76 -3.68 -18.41
N ILE A 138 9.97 -4.25 -18.37
CA ILE A 138 11.23 -3.49 -18.39
C ILE A 138 12.15 -4.07 -19.46
N ASN A 139 12.62 -3.19 -20.35
CA ASN A 139 13.71 -3.49 -21.24
C ASN A 139 14.99 -2.80 -20.75
N PHE A 140 15.86 -3.59 -20.12
CA PHE A 140 17.12 -3.09 -19.55
C PHE A 140 18.11 -2.58 -20.60
N ALA A 141 18.12 -3.16 -21.79
CA ALA A 141 19.11 -2.82 -22.80
C ALA A 141 18.77 -1.50 -23.52
N ASP A 142 17.47 -1.26 -23.74
CA ASP A 142 16.99 0.00 -24.32
C ASP A 142 16.65 1.07 -23.25
N LYS A 143 16.80 0.72 -21.97
CA LYS A 143 16.45 1.55 -20.81
C LYS A 143 15.00 2.09 -20.86
N ILE A 144 14.06 1.19 -21.10
CA ILE A 144 12.63 1.50 -21.21
C ILE A 144 11.84 0.75 -20.15
N VAL A 145 10.87 1.43 -19.54
CA VAL A 145 9.78 0.80 -18.78
C VAL A 145 8.49 0.95 -19.58
N THR A 146 7.79 -0.14 -19.84
CA THR A 146 6.46 -0.13 -20.45
C THR A 146 5.41 0.13 -19.38
N ILE A 147 4.59 1.16 -19.58
CA ILE A 147 3.58 1.61 -18.62
C ILE A 147 2.17 1.33 -19.13
N GLU A 148 1.37 0.70 -18.29
CA GLU A 148 -0.07 0.55 -18.46
C GLU A 148 -0.80 1.69 -17.72
N PRO A 149 -1.71 2.44 -18.36
CA PRO A 149 -2.56 3.42 -17.69
C PRO A 149 -3.45 2.76 -16.63
N SER A 150 -3.54 3.37 -15.44
CA SER A 150 -4.32 2.83 -14.31
C SER A 150 -5.40 3.77 -13.79
N VAL A 151 -5.66 4.88 -14.48
CA VAL A 151 -6.59 5.92 -14.02
C VAL A 151 -8.02 5.38 -13.81
N LEU A 152 -8.45 4.46 -14.68
CA LEU A 152 -9.79 3.86 -14.67
C LEU A 152 -9.82 2.46 -14.06
N ASP A 153 -8.68 1.98 -13.57
CA ASP A 153 -8.57 0.62 -13.03
C ASP A 153 -9.27 0.56 -11.64
N PRO A 154 -10.25 -0.34 -11.47
CA PRO A 154 -11.00 -0.47 -10.22
C PRO A 154 -10.13 -0.96 -9.05
N ASP A 155 -9.06 -1.71 -9.31
CA ASP A 155 -8.18 -2.30 -8.29
C ASP A 155 -7.24 -1.27 -7.65
N VAL A 156 -7.16 -0.05 -8.20
CA VAL A 156 -6.34 1.02 -7.63
C VAL A 156 -6.79 1.35 -6.21
N GLY A 157 -5.85 1.25 -5.26
CA GLY A 157 -6.10 1.56 -3.86
C GLY A 157 -6.73 0.42 -3.06
N HIS A 158 -6.79 -0.79 -3.62
CA HIS A 158 -7.11 -2.03 -2.93
C HIS A 158 -5.87 -2.89 -2.68
N ALA A 159 -5.96 -3.79 -1.71
CA ALA A 159 -4.96 -4.84 -1.54
C ALA A 159 -4.95 -5.76 -2.76
N LEU A 160 -3.79 -5.88 -3.38
CA LEU A 160 -3.62 -6.74 -4.54
C LEU A 160 -3.31 -8.16 -4.07
N THR A 161 -4.12 -9.13 -4.49
CA THR A 161 -4.12 -10.51 -3.97
C THR A 161 -3.94 -11.56 -5.06
N GLY A 162 -3.51 -11.12 -6.26
CA GLY A 162 -3.24 -11.93 -7.45
C GLY A 162 -3.61 -11.16 -8.74
N PRO A 163 -4.07 -11.81 -9.82
CA PRO A 163 -4.35 -11.13 -11.10
C PRO A 163 -5.35 -9.98 -10.92
N ARG A 164 -5.16 -8.86 -11.63
CA ARG A 164 -6.12 -7.74 -11.60
C ARG A 164 -7.40 -8.08 -12.35
N GLU A 165 -8.52 -7.51 -11.90
CA GLU A 165 -9.80 -7.60 -12.59
C GLU A 165 -9.68 -7.06 -14.02
N HIS A 166 -10.65 -7.42 -14.88
CA HIS A 166 -10.65 -6.94 -16.25
C HIS A 166 -10.79 -5.41 -16.22
N ASN A 167 -9.84 -4.72 -16.84
CA ASN A 167 -10.03 -3.31 -17.17
C ASN A 167 -11.19 -3.25 -18.18
N GLU A 168 -12.42 -3.07 -17.69
CA GLU A 168 -13.56 -2.71 -18.54
C GLU A 168 -13.28 -1.31 -19.11
N GLN A 169 -12.49 -1.25 -20.18
CA GLN A 169 -12.43 -0.05 -21.03
C GLN A 169 -13.76 0.21 -21.74
N ARG A 170 -14.73 -0.68 -21.61
CA ARG A 170 -16.13 -0.36 -21.84
C ARG A 170 -16.63 0.43 -20.64
N THR A 171 -16.80 1.72 -20.85
CA THR A 171 -17.83 2.45 -20.10
C THR A 171 -19.10 1.61 -20.03
N LYS A 172 -19.87 1.64 -18.94
CA LYS A 172 -21.19 0.99 -18.87
C LYS A 172 -22.14 1.37 -20.02
N SER A 173 -21.78 2.39 -20.81
CA SER A 173 -22.42 2.84 -22.05
C SER A 173 -21.92 2.18 -23.36
N GLY A 174 -21.03 1.18 -23.31
CA GLY A 174 -20.59 0.45 -24.52
C GLY A 174 -19.67 1.23 -25.46
N PHE A 175 -19.16 2.41 -25.08
CA PHE A 175 -18.15 3.09 -25.85
C PHE A 175 -16.82 2.35 -25.72
N ALA A 176 -16.36 1.73 -26.82
CA ALA A 176 -14.95 1.43 -27.01
C ALA A 176 -14.17 2.74 -26.91
N ILE A 177 -12.99 2.71 -26.29
CA ILE A 177 -12.04 3.82 -26.49
C ILE A 177 -11.78 3.85 -27.99
N PRO A 178 -12.16 4.93 -28.71
CA PRO A 178 -11.87 5.00 -30.13
C PRO A 178 -10.36 4.82 -30.29
N GLU A 179 -9.92 4.12 -31.34
CA GLU A 179 -8.54 4.23 -31.84
C GLU A 179 -8.14 5.69 -31.71
N PHE A 180 -7.14 6.01 -30.88
CA PHE A 180 -6.80 7.39 -30.55
C PHE A 180 -6.66 8.19 -31.86
N PRO A 181 -7.60 9.09 -32.20
CA PRO A 181 -7.62 9.67 -33.52
C PRO A 181 -6.42 10.61 -33.65
N HIS A 182 -5.45 10.26 -34.48
CA HIS A 182 -4.36 11.12 -34.95
C HIS A 182 -3.53 11.81 -33.83
N GLY A 183 -2.92 11.02 -32.94
CA GLY A 183 -1.88 11.50 -32.02
C GLY A 183 -0.47 11.06 -32.45
N PRO A 184 0.58 11.85 -32.16
CA PRO A 184 1.99 11.45 -32.43
C PRO A 184 2.37 10.12 -31.75
N TRP A 185 1.60 9.71 -30.74
CA TRP A 185 1.80 8.53 -29.88
C TRP A 185 1.43 7.19 -30.54
N GLN A 186 0.74 7.16 -31.68
CA GLN A 186 0.14 5.94 -32.22
C GLN A 186 1.17 4.84 -32.58
N LYS A 187 2.41 5.22 -32.91
CA LYS A 187 3.47 4.27 -33.29
C LYS A 187 4.14 3.58 -32.09
N GLU A 188 4.04 4.17 -30.91
CA GLU A 188 4.72 3.72 -29.68
C GLU A 188 3.77 3.01 -28.72
N VAL A 189 2.46 3.15 -28.94
CA VAL A 189 1.44 2.43 -28.20
C VAL A 189 1.46 0.95 -28.59
N GLN A 190 1.65 0.09 -27.60
CA GLN A 190 1.60 -1.36 -27.76
C GLN A 190 0.43 -1.92 -26.95
N MET A 191 -0.05 -3.10 -27.30
CA MET A 191 -0.99 -3.83 -26.45
C MET A 191 -0.20 -4.67 -25.46
N GLY A 192 -0.49 -4.50 -24.17
CA GLY A 192 0.20 -5.19 -23.08
C GLY A 192 -0.64 -5.18 -21.81
N GLY A 193 0.01 -5.19 -20.65
CA GLY A 193 -0.65 -5.03 -19.36
C GLY A 193 -0.52 -6.22 -18.43
N THR A 194 -0.61 -5.93 -17.13
CA THR A 194 -0.46 -6.91 -16.04
C THR A 194 -1.80 -7.46 -15.54
N GLY A 195 -2.90 -7.02 -16.13
CA GLY A 195 -4.25 -7.47 -15.82
C GLY A 195 -4.67 -8.69 -16.64
N SER A 196 -5.92 -9.10 -16.48
CA SER A 196 -6.51 -10.24 -17.20
C SER A 196 -6.79 -9.96 -18.68
N SER A 197 -6.78 -8.69 -19.11
CA SER A 197 -6.95 -8.26 -20.50
C SER A 197 -5.82 -7.35 -20.94
N GLN A 198 -5.50 -7.41 -22.24
CA GLN A 198 -4.55 -6.48 -22.82
C GLN A 198 -5.16 -5.08 -22.90
N VAL A 199 -4.33 -4.07 -22.62
CA VAL A 199 -4.66 -2.65 -22.70
C VAL A 199 -3.55 -1.90 -23.41
N PRO A 200 -3.84 -0.70 -23.96
CA PRO A 200 -2.82 0.17 -24.54
C PRO A 200 -1.77 0.53 -23.48
N THR A 201 -0.50 0.29 -23.80
CA THR A 201 0.68 0.65 -23.00
C THR A 201 1.56 1.61 -23.77
N PHE A 202 2.44 2.32 -23.05
CA PHE A 202 3.39 3.26 -23.65
C PHE A 202 4.75 3.19 -22.95
N PRO A 203 5.87 3.37 -23.68
CA PRO A 203 7.20 3.33 -23.10
C PRO A 203 7.54 4.62 -22.34
N ILE A 204 8.38 4.49 -21.31
CA ILE A 204 9.05 5.59 -20.61
C ILE A 204 10.53 5.25 -20.49
N HIS A 205 11.37 6.11 -21.06
CA HIS A 205 12.82 5.97 -20.97
C HIS A 205 13.36 6.42 -19.61
N TYR A 206 14.52 5.88 -19.20
CA TYR A 206 15.20 6.26 -17.95
C TYR A 206 16.73 6.31 -18.12
N ASP A 207 17.39 7.13 -17.29
CA ASP A 207 18.85 7.03 -17.10
C ASP A 207 19.17 6.14 -15.91
N LYS A 208 18.39 6.27 -14.84
CA LYS A 208 18.40 5.38 -13.67
C LYS A 208 16.99 4.88 -13.34
N LEU A 209 16.87 3.61 -12.97
CA LEU A 209 15.59 2.97 -12.63
C LEU A 209 15.61 2.48 -11.18
N VAL A 210 14.53 2.73 -10.45
CA VAL A 210 14.35 2.23 -9.08
C VAL A 210 13.04 1.46 -8.97
N ILE A 211 13.14 0.17 -8.67
CA ILE A 211 12.02 -0.73 -8.45
C ILE A 211 11.65 -0.69 -6.96
N ALA A 212 10.53 -0.05 -6.65
CA ALA A 212 10.01 0.15 -5.28
C ALA A 212 8.51 -0.19 -5.19
N VAL A 213 8.11 -1.25 -5.92
CA VAL A 213 6.70 -1.62 -6.15
C VAL A 213 6.07 -2.38 -4.97
N GLY A 214 6.87 -2.73 -3.96
CA GLY A 214 6.42 -3.40 -2.75
C GLY A 214 5.92 -4.83 -3.00
N SER A 215 5.00 -5.28 -2.13
CA SER A 215 4.49 -6.65 -2.07
C SER A 215 2.97 -6.70 -2.20
N TYR A 216 2.46 -7.86 -2.64
CA TYR A 216 1.03 -8.19 -2.68
C TYR A 216 0.63 -8.94 -1.39
N SER A 217 -0.67 -8.99 -1.10
CA SER A 217 -1.22 -9.77 0.02
C SER A 217 -1.30 -11.25 -0.36
N GLN A 218 -0.76 -12.13 0.47
CA GLN A 218 -0.77 -13.57 0.20
C GLN A 218 -2.02 -14.25 0.77
N THR A 219 -2.72 -15.01 -0.07
CA THR A 219 -3.89 -15.81 0.33
C THR A 219 -3.54 -17.27 0.63
N PHE A 220 -2.30 -17.68 0.34
CA PHE A 220 -1.80 -19.06 0.51
C PHE A 220 -2.60 -20.13 -0.25
N GLY A 221 -3.38 -19.73 -1.27
CA GLY A 221 -4.30 -20.63 -1.97
C GLY A 221 -5.49 -21.09 -1.12
N THR A 222 -5.72 -20.48 0.05
CA THR A 222 -6.86 -20.80 0.91
C THR A 222 -8.16 -20.45 0.20
N LYS A 223 -9.04 -21.44 0.05
CA LYS A 223 -10.27 -21.35 -0.76
C LYS A 223 -11.16 -20.21 -0.27
N GLY A 224 -11.57 -19.33 -1.19
CA GLY A 224 -12.53 -18.25 -0.92
C GLY A 224 -11.96 -17.03 -0.19
N VAL A 225 -10.69 -17.05 0.25
CA VAL A 225 -10.09 -15.91 0.96
C VAL A 225 -9.95 -14.70 0.05
N ARG A 226 -9.52 -14.90 -1.20
CA ARG A 226 -9.35 -13.82 -2.17
C ARG A 226 -10.68 -13.09 -2.44
N GLU A 227 -11.78 -13.82 -2.51
CA GLU A 227 -13.10 -13.34 -2.91
C GLU A 227 -13.90 -12.74 -1.73
N ASN A 228 -13.69 -13.28 -0.53
CA ASN A 228 -14.56 -13.02 0.62
C ASN A 228 -13.87 -12.27 1.77
N ALA A 229 -12.54 -12.26 1.86
CA ALA A 229 -11.84 -11.57 2.95
C ALA A 229 -11.71 -10.07 2.69
N TRP A 230 -11.70 -9.30 3.76
CA TRP A 230 -11.25 -7.91 3.74
C TRP A 230 -9.77 -7.87 4.05
N PHE A 231 -8.95 -7.45 3.11
CA PHE A 231 -7.53 -7.24 3.35
C PHE A 231 -7.30 -5.89 4.01
N LEU A 232 -6.10 -5.67 4.56
CA LEU A 232 -5.73 -4.37 5.14
C LEU A 232 -4.34 -3.95 4.65
N LYS A 233 -4.29 -3.36 3.45
CA LYS A 233 -3.03 -2.94 2.82
C LYS A 233 -3.06 -1.48 2.36
N ASP A 234 -4.22 -0.97 1.98
CA ASP A 234 -4.43 0.38 1.48
C ASP A 234 -5.67 1.05 2.08
N VAL A 235 -5.92 2.30 1.70
CA VAL A 235 -6.93 3.16 2.27
C VAL A 235 -8.35 2.82 1.83
N ARG A 236 -8.57 2.34 0.59
CA ARG A 236 -9.91 1.87 0.20
C ARG A 236 -10.27 0.59 0.94
N ASP A 237 -9.29 -0.24 1.25
CA ASP A 237 -9.50 -1.40 2.12
C ASP A 237 -9.98 -0.95 3.50
N ALA A 238 -9.28 0.01 4.11
CA ALA A 238 -9.63 0.51 5.43
C ALA A 238 -11.04 1.13 5.47
N VAL A 239 -11.41 1.91 4.45
CA VAL A 239 -12.77 2.46 4.30
C VAL A 239 -13.80 1.34 4.11
N SER A 240 -13.48 0.31 3.32
CA SER A 240 -14.37 -0.82 3.08
C SER A 240 -14.58 -1.67 4.34
N ILE A 241 -13.53 -1.88 5.14
CA ILE A 241 -13.59 -2.51 6.46
C ILE A 241 -14.49 -1.71 7.38
N ARG A 242 -14.28 -0.38 7.47
CA ARG A 242 -15.10 0.51 8.29
C ARG A 242 -16.58 0.39 7.93
N ARG A 243 -16.90 0.55 6.65
CA ARG A 243 -18.27 0.46 6.14
C ARG A 243 -18.88 -0.89 6.52
N ARG A 244 -18.13 -1.98 6.35
CA ARG A 244 -18.59 -3.33 6.70
C ARG A 244 -18.89 -3.49 8.19
N ILE A 245 -18.01 -3.01 9.07
CA ILE A 245 -18.23 -3.07 10.52
C ILE A 245 -19.56 -2.41 10.87
N LEU A 246 -19.81 -1.19 10.37
CA LEU A 246 -21.04 -0.44 10.65
C LEU A 246 -22.28 -1.12 10.03
N GLU A 247 -22.18 -1.67 8.82
CA GLU A 247 -23.25 -2.46 8.19
C GLU A 247 -23.67 -3.67 9.05
N LEU A 248 -22.73 -4.36 9.69
CA LEU A 248 -23.03 -5.53 10.52
C LEU A 248 -23.89 -5.16 11.73
N PHE A 249 -23.65 -4.01 12.36
CA PHE A 249 -24.48 -3.52 13.46
C PHE A 249 -25.90 -3.16 12.99
N GLU A 250 -26.04 -2.51 11.83
CA GLU A 250 -27.35 -2.19 11.27
C GLU A 250 -28.13 -3.45 10.88
N LEU A 251 -27.47 -4.44 10.28
CA LEU A 251 -28.09 -5.74 9.97
C LEU A 251 -28.54 -6.47 11.24
N ALA A 252 -27.68 -6.53 12.26
CA ALA A 252 -27.99 -7.21 13.52
C ALA A 252 -29.14 -6.54 14.29
N ARG A 253 -29.33 -5.22 14.11
CA ARG A 253 -30.41 -4.43 14.72
C ARG A 253 -31.78 -4.71 14.12
N LEU A 254 -31.87 -5.24 12.89
CA LEU A 254 -33.15 -5.40 12.21
C LEU A 254 -34.12 -6.26 13.05
N PRO A 255 -35.41 -5.86 13.20
CA PRO A 255 -36.38 -6.61 14.00
C PRO A 255 -36.58 -8.05 13.53
N ILE A 256 -36.47 -8.27 12.23
CA ILE A 256 -36.61 -9.57 11.58
C ILE A 256 -35.39 -10.50 11.75
N MET A 257 -34.30 -10.00 12.35
CA MET A 257 -33.04 -10.75 12.44
C MET A 257 -33.10 -11.81 13.56
N PRO A 258 -32.96 -13.12 13.26
CA PRO A 258 -32.92 -14.16 14.28
C PRO A 258 -31.71 -14.02 15.21
N GLU A 259 -31.86 -14.46 16.47
CA GLU A 259 -30.80 -14.33 17.48
C GLU A 259 -29.50 -15.06 17.10
N GLU A 260 -29.59 -16.28 16.56
CA GLU A 260 -28.40 -17.01 16.08
C GLU A 260 -27.69 -16.26 14.95
N THR A 261 -28.43 -15.67 14.02
CA THR A 261 -27.84 -14.87 12.95
C THR A 261 -27.15 -13.62 13.49
N ARG A 262 -27.68 -12.99 14.56
CA ARG A 262 -27.00 -11.86 15.24
C ARG A 262 -25.65 -12.27 15.80
N LYS A 263 -25.55 -13.47 16.41
CA LYS A 263 -24.27 -14.01 16.92
C LYS A 263 -23.25 -14.16 15.81
N HIS A 264 -23.66 -14.65 14.64
CA HIS A 264 -22.76 -14.77 13.49
C HIS A 264 -22.37 -13.39 12.93
N LEU A 265 -23.33 -12.49 12.69
CA LEU A 265 -23.05 -11.15 12.14
C LEU A 265 -22.10 -10.34 13.01
N LEU A 266 -22.18 -10.48 14.33
CA LEU A 266 -21.37 -9.73 15.29
C LEU A 266 -20.14 -10.51 15.79
N HIS A 267 -19.79 -11.59 15.08
CA HIS A 267 -18.53 -12.29 15.26
C HIS A 267 -17.52 -11.85 14.17
N PHE A 268 -16.46 -11.18 14.61
CA PHE A 268 -15.40 -10.63 13.76
C PHE A 268 -14.18 -11.56 13.79
N ALA A 269 -13.82 -12.12 12.63
CA ALA A 269 -12.58 -12.89 12.49
C ALA A 269 -11.44 -12.00 12.01
N VAL A 270 -10.27 -12.16 12.62
CA VAL A 270 -9.01 -11.53 12.19
C VAL A 270 -7.99 -12.63 11.96
N VAL A 271 -7.35 -12.65 10.79
CA VAL A 271 -6.34 -13.66 10.45
C VAL A 271 -4.98 -12.99 10.38
N GLY A 272 -4.04 -13.46 11.21
CA GLY A 272 -2.69 -12.94 11.38
C GLY A 272 -2.45 -12.33 12.76
N GLY A 273 -1.56 -12.96 13.54
CA GLY A 273 -1.08 -12.54 14.86
C GLY A 273 0.17 -11.66 14.80
N GLY A 274 0.46 -11.06 13.65
CA GLY A 274 1.44 -9.97 13.53
C GLY A 274 0.90 -8.64 14.06
N PRO A 275 1.73 -7.57 14.06
CA PRO A 275 1.32 -6.26 14.54
C PRO A 275 0.05 -5.73 13.89
N THR A 276 -0.09 -5.87 12.57
CA THR A 276 -1.27 -5.37 11.83
C THR A 276 -2.59 -5.97 12.32
N GLY A 277 -2.69 -7.30 12.39
CA GLY A 277 -3.92 -7.97 12.82
C GLY A 277 -4.22 -7.76 14.31
N MET A 278 -3.17 -7.78 15.15
CA MET A 278 -3.31 -7.46 16.57
C MET A 278 -3.84 -6.03 16.76
N GLU A 279 -3.21 -5.03 16.16
CA GLU A 279 -3.65 -3.63 16.26
C GLU A 279 -5.06 -3.42 15.70
N PHE A 280 -5.43 -4.08 14.59
CA PHE A 280 -6.79 -4.02 14.07
C PHE A 280 -7.80 -4.54 15.10
N ALA A 281 -7.56 -5.71 15.70
CA ALA A 281 -8.45 -6.28 16.72
C ALA A 281 -8.59 -5.36 17.94
N ALA A 282 -7.49 -4.72 18.37
CA ALA A 282 -7.50 -3.71 19.42
C ALA A 282 -8.30 -2.46 19.06
N CYS A 283 -8.11 -1.92 17.86
CA CYS A 283 -8.84 -0.76 17.36
C CYS A 283 -10.34 -1.05 17.26
N LEU A 284 -10.71 -2.23 16.77
CA LEU A 284 -12.10 -2.70 16.68
C LEU A 284 -12.73 -2.82 18.08
N SER A 285 -12.01 -3.42 19.03
CA SER A 285 -12.44 -3.49 20.44
C SER A 285 -12.69 -2.10 21.02
N ASP A 286 -11.81 -1.13 20.76
CA ASP A 286 -12.00 0.26 21.23
C ASP A 286 -13.25 0.91 20.62
N LEU A 287 -13.47 0.79 19.30
CA LEU A 287 -14.67 1.29 18.64
C LEU A 287 -15.94 0.69 19.26
N ILE A 288 -15.95 -0.63 19.47
CA ILE A 288 -17.12 -1.33 20.01
C ILE A 288 -17.40 -0.87 21.45
N ARG A 289 -16.37 -0.84 22.30
CA ARG A 289 -16.52 -0.52 23.73
C ARG A 289 -16.83 0.94 23.98
N GLN A 290 -16.25 1.85 23.22
CA GLN A 290 -16.33 3.30 23.48
C GLN A 290 -17.49 3.98 22.76
N ASP A 291 -17.83 3.50 21.56
CA ASP A 291 -18.80 4.15 20.66
C ASP A 291 -20.02 3.24 20.43
N MET A 292 -19.83 2.02 19.91
CA MET A 292 -20.97 1.15 19.54
C MET A 292 -21.78 0.66 20.73
N SER A 293 -21.17 0.52 21.91
CA SER A 293 -21.86 0.14 23.16
C SER A 293 -22.90 1.15 23.61
N LYS A 294 -22.68 2.44 23.32
CA LYS A 294 -23.62 3.52 23.63
C LYS A 294 -24.78 3.52 22.63
N LEU A 295 -24.49 3.22 21.37
CA LEU A 295 -25.48 3.23 20.27
C LEU A 295 -26.34 1.97 20.23
N HIS A 296 -25.74 0.81 20.51
CA HIS A 296 -26.38 -0.50 20.42
C HIS A 296 -26.15 -1.36 21.68
N PRO A 297 -26.55 -0.90 22.88
CA PRO A 297 -26.26 -1.60 24.13
C PRO A 297 -26.77 -3.06 24.16
N HIS A 298 -27.93 -3.31 23.54
CA HIS A 298 -28.54 -4.64 23.47
C HIS A 298 -27.79 -5.64 22.55
N LEU A 299 -26.94 -5.15 21.64
CA LEU A 299 -26.16 -5.99 20.72
C LEU A 299 -24.81 -6.41 21.28
N ILE A 300 -24.30 -5.73 22.32
CA ILE A 300 -22.96 -5.96 22.86
C ILE A 300 -22.76 -7.39 23.38
N LYS A 301 -23.82 -8.02 23.89
CA LYS A 301 -23.78 -9.42 24.33
C LYS A 301 -23.49 -10.44 23.21
N TYR A 302 -23.65 -10.06 21.94
CA TYR A 302 -23.38 -10.92 20.79
C TYR A 302 -22.00 -10.70 20.19
N ILE A 303 -21.25 -9.69 20.66
CA ILE A 303 -19.95 -9.35 20.10
C ILE A 303 -18.93 -10.42 20.44
N ARG A 304 -18.24 -10.90 19.40
CA ARG A 304 -17.08 -11.78 19.53
C ARG A 304 -15.99 -11.32 18.57
N ILE A 305 -14.74 -11.30 19.04
CA ILE A 305 -13.56 -11.05 18.20
C ILE A 305 -12.64 -12.25 18.34
N SER A 306 -12.40 -12.98 17.27
CA SER A 306 -11.48 -14.11 17.23
C SER A 306 -10.32 -13.82 16.29
N LEU A 307 -9.11 -13.89 16.82
CA LEU A 307 -7.86 -13.74 16.08
C LEU A 307 -7.24 -15.12 15.85
N TYR A 308 -7.03 -15.47 14.59
CA TYR A 308 -6.49 -16.76 14.15
C TYR A 308 -5.05 -16.59 13.66
N ASP A 309 -4.15 -17.47 14.08
CA ASP A 309 -2.81 -17.59 13.51
C ASP A 309 -2.40 -19.06 13.43
N VAL A 310 -1.73 -19.44 12.35
CA VAL A 310 -1.16 -20.79 12.18
C VAL A 310 0.07 -21.00 13.05
N ALA A 311 0.79 -19.93 13.39
CA ALA A 311 1.93 -19.98 14.27
C ALA A 311 1.50 -20.27 15.72
N PRO A 312 2.35 -20.93 16.51
CA PRO A 312 2.05 -21.24 17.92
C PRO A 312 2.06 -20.00 18.82
N LYS A 313 2.64 -18.88 18.36
CA LYS A 313 2.76 -17.62 19.12
C LYS A 313 2.42 -16.43 18.23
N VAL A 314 1.79 -15.42 18.83
CA VAL A 314 1.57 -14.10 18.22
C VAL A 314 2.75 -13.17 18.49
N LEU A 315 2.88 -12.12 17.70
CA LEU A 315 3.92 -11.10 17.82
C LEU A 315 5.34 -11.69 17.98
N PRO A 316 5.77 -12.64 17.13
CA PRO A 316 7.02 -13.37 17.30
C PRO A 316 8.28 -12.51 17.21
N MET A 317 8.16 -11.27 16.72
CA MET A 317 9.24 -10.28 16.69
C MET A 317 9.52 -9.62 18.03
N PHE A 318 8.63 -9.77 19.02
CA PHE A 318 8.80 -9.25 20.37
C PHE A 318 9.36 -10.32 21.32
N ASP A 319 9.99 -9.85 22.39
CA ASP A 319 10.35 -10.64 23.55
C ASP A 319 9.10 -11.33 24.13
N ALA A 320 9.26 -12.58 24.56
CA ALA A 320 8.15 -13.41 25.05
C ALA A 320 7.36 -12.72 26.17
N SER A 321 8.02 -11.96 27.05
CA SER A 321 7.34 -11.25 28.15
C SER A 321 6.39 -10.15 27.66
N LEU A 322 6.71 -9.49 26.54
CA LEU A 322 5.86 -8.47 25.92
C LEU A 322 4.71 -9.11 25.14
N ALA A 323 4.98 -10.20 24.42
CA ALA A 323 3.93 -10.98 23.75
C ALA A 323 2.92 -11.55 24.76
N ASP A 324 3.39 -12.10 25.88
CA ASP A 324 2.53 -12.61 26.96
C ASP A 324 1.70 -11.50 27.61
N TYR A 325 2.27 -10.31 27.77
CA TYR A 325 1.53 -9.13 28.23
C TYR A 325 0.40 -8.78 27.27
N ALA A 326 0.67 -8.76 25.95
CA ALA A 326 -0.34 -8.50 24.93
C ALA A 326 -1.47 -9.54 24.97
N VAL A 327 -1.14 -10.84 25.04
CA VAL A 327 -2.14 -11.92 25.15
C VAL A 327 -3.01 -11.78 26.40
N LYS A 328 -2.40 -11.50 27.56
CA LYS A 328 -3.15 -11.25 28.82
C LYS A 328 -4.05 -10.02 28.71
N HIS A 329 -3.59 -8.96 28.05
CA HIS A 329 -4.37 -7.75 27.82
C HIS A 329 -5.59 -8.04 26.93
N TYR A 330 -5.43 -8.81 25.86
CA TYR A 330 -6.49 -9.15 24.91
C TYR A 330 -7.58 -10.03 25.54
N ARG A 331 -7.18 -11.00 26.39
CA ARG A 331 -8.14 -11.80 27.17
C ARG A 331 -9.05 -10.93 28.05
N ARG A 332 -8.51 -9.87 28.66
CA ARG A 332 -9.31 -8.91 29.46
C ARG A 332 -10.27 -8.06 28.62
N GLN A 333 -10.02 -7.95 27.32
CA GLN A 333 -10.88 -7.24 26.37
C GLN A 333 -11.85 -8.15 25.61
N ASN A 334 -11.98 -9.42 26.02
CA ASN A 334 -12.82 -10.42 25.34
C ASN A 334 -12.42 -10.63 23.86
N ILE A 335 -11.11 -10.54 23.58
CA ILE A 335 -10.55 -10.92 22.28
C ILE A 335 -9.95 -12.33 22.43
N GLU A 336 -10.47 -13.28 21.66
CA GLU A 336 -10.01 -14.66 21.65
C GLU A 336 -8.83 -14.82 20.70
N ILE A 337 -7.66 -15.19 21.23
CA ILE A 337 -6.48 -15.49 20.42
C ILE A 337 -6.39 -17.00 20.23
N LYS A 338 -6.45 -17.44 18.97
CA LYS A 338 -6.42 -18.83 18.52
C LYS A 338 -5.15 -19.08 17.69
N THR A 339 -4.06 -19.38 18.37
CA THR A 339 -2.79 -19.80 17.75
C THR A 339 -2.83 -21.26 17.33
N SER A 340 -1.95 -21.67 16.43
CA SER A 340 -1.99 -23.02 15.82
C SER A 340 -3.33 -23.37 15.16
N HIS A 341 -4.05 -22.37 14.66
CA HIS A 341 -5.30 -22.55 13.93
C HIS A 341 -5.10 -22.26 12.45
N GLN A 342 -5.31 -23.28 11.62
CA GLN A 342 -5.15 -23.17 10.17
C GLN A 342 -6.52 -22.93 9.54
N VAL A 343 -6.66 -21.81 8.82
CA VAL A 343 -7.84 -21.51 8.02
C VAL A 343 -7.76 -22.28 6.70
N GLU A 344 -8.79 -23.07 6.40
CA GLU A 344 -8.86 -23.91 5.20
C GLU A 344 -9.77 -23.30 4.13
N GLU A 345 -10.84 -22.62 4.54
CA GLU A 345 -11.84 -22.05 3.65
C GLU A 345 -12.52 -20.82 4.29
N LEU A 346 -12.83 -19.81 3.46
CA LEU A 346 -13.69 -18.69 3.82
C LEU A 346 -14.80 -18.54 2.77
N ARG A 347 -16.04 -18.73 3.18
CA ARG A 347 -17.18 -18.79 2.24
C ARG A 347 -18.39 -17.98 2.71
N LYS A 348 -19.28 -17.63 1.78
CA LYS A 348 -20.58 -17.01 2.08
C LYS A 348 -21.57 -18.07 2.57
N GLY A 349 -22.50 -17.66 3.43
CA GLY A 349 -23.55 -18.53 3.96
C GLY A 349 -23.34 -18.92 5.42
N LEU A 350 -24.38 -19.54 6.00
CA LEU A 350 -24.40 -19.98 7.39
C LEU A 350 -23.44 -21.15 7.63
N PRO A 351 -22.92 -21.31 8.87
CA PRO A 351 -22.07 -22.45 9.21
C PRO A 351 -22.85 -23.76 9.08
N ASN A 352 -22.18 -24.83 8.65
CA ASN A 352 -22.77 -26.16 8.44
C ASN A 352 -23.90 -26.23 7.38
N ASP A 353 -24.03 -25.22 6.51
CA ASP A 353 -24.96 -25.24 5.37
C ASP A 353 -24.27 -25.81 4.12
N GLU A 354 -24.56 -27.07 3.80
CA GLU A 354 -24.00 -27.75 2.62
C GLU A 354 -24.50 -27.18 1.30
N ASN A 355 -25.73 -26.65 1.24
CA ASN A 355 -26.24 -26.02 0.02
C ASN A 355 -25.48 -24.73 -0.25
N ALA A 356 -25.29 -23.89 0.77
CA ALA A 356 -24.47 -22.69 0.65
C ALA A 356 -23.03 -23.05 0.27
N ARG A 357 -22.47 -24.12 0.84
CA ARG A 357 -21.11 -24.57 0.54
C ARG A 357 -20.92 -24.98 -0.93
N ASN A 358 -21.91 -25.66 -1.50
CA ASN A 358 -21.84 -26.16 -2.88
C ASN A 358 -22.23 -25.10 -3.92
N ASP A 359 -23.12 -24.16 -3.58
CA ASP A 359 -23.55 -23.08 -4.48
C ASP A 359 -23.24 -21.70 -3.87
N GLN A 360 -21.98 -21.29 -4.00
CA GLN A 360 -21.53 -19.96 -3.58
C GLN A 360 -22.06 -18.83 -4.48
N ALA A 361 -22.49 -19.11 -5.71
CA ALA A 361 -22.94 -18.09 -6.66
C ALA A 361 -24.31 -17.53 -6.26
N SER A 362 -25.22 -18.38 -5.78
CA SER A 362 -26.53 -17.94 -5.27
C SER A 362 -26.45 -17.20 -3.92
N GLN A 363 -25.34 -17.34 -3.18
CA GLN A 363 -25.19 -16.68 -1.89
C GLN A 363 -24.96 -15.17 -2.04
N VAL A 364 -25.76 -14.39 -1.30
CA VAL A 364 -25.70 -12.93 -1.29
C VAL A 364 -24.46 -12.43 -0.52
N LYS A 365 -23.63 -11.61 -1.17
CA LYS A 365 -22.46 -10.97 -0.56
C LYS A 365 -22.89 -10.05 0.58
N GLY A 366 -22.10 -10.00 1.66
CA GLY A 366 -22.38 -9.11 2.78
C GLY A 366 -23.41 -9.62 3.79
N ARG A 367 -23.85 -10.88 3.72
CA ARG A 367 -24.62 -11.52 4.81
C ARG A 367 -23.68 -12.19 5.81
N VAL A 368 -24.03 -13.37 6.30
CA VAL A 368 -23.16 -14.21 7.13
C VAL A 368 -22.13 -14.90 6.24
N TYR A 369 -20.92 -15.03 6.78
CA TYR A 369 -19.84 -15.81 6.22
C TYR A 369 -19.52 -16.96 7.18
N THR A 370 -18.85 -17.97 6.65
CA THR A 370 -18.32 -19.09 7.43
C THR A 370 -16.83 -19.18 7.21
N ILE A 371 -16.06 -19.15 8.30
CA ILE A 371 -14.65 -19.49 8.31
C ILE A 371 -14.50 -20.93 8.78
N ARG A 372 -13.85 -21.76 7.96
CA ARG A 372 -13.53 -23.14 8.32
C ARG A 372 -12.08 -23.22 8.78
N THR A 373 -11.87 -23.75 9.97
CA THR A 373 -10.53 -24.07 10.47
C THR A 373 -10.36 -25.56 10.63
N LYS A 374 -9.12 -26.05 10.49
CA LYS A 374 -8.80 -27.45 10.70
C LYS A 374 -9.15 -27.94 12.12
N GLN A 375 -9.09 -27.04 13.10
CA GLN A 375 -9.24 -27.33 14.52
C GLN A 375 -10.70 -27.28 14.99
N GLU A 376 -11.50 -26.35 14.48
CA GLU A 376 -12.86 -26.08 14.99
C GLU A 376 -13.98 -26.36 13.97
N GLY A 377 -13.63 -26.74 12.74
CA GLY A 377 -14.61 -26.87 11.66
C GLY A 377 -15.20 -25.52 11.27
N ASP A 378 -16.50 -25.49 11.02
CA ASP A 378 -17.22 -24.30 10.54
C ASP A 378 -17.60 -23.35 11.68
N VAL A 379 -17.22 -22.08 11.53
CA VAL A 379 -17.59 -21.02 12.46
C VAL A 379 -18.24 -19.86 11.70
N GLY A 380 -19.46 -19.50 12.10
CA GLY A 380 -20.18 -18.37 11.51
C GLY A 380 -19.61 -17.02 11.97
N ILE A 381 -19.39 -16.11 11.02
CA ILE A 381 -18.78 -14.79 11.19
C ILE A 381 -19.46 -13.73 10.31
N GLY A 382 -19.38 -12.45 10.70
CA GLY A 382 -19.90 -11.34 9.93
C GLY A 382 -18.89 -10.83 8.90
N MET A 383 -17.61 -10.92 9.24
CA MET A 383 -16.51 -10.55 8.35
C MET A 383 -15.20 -11.21 8.79
N CYS A 384 -14.28 -11.34 7.84
CA CYS A 384 -12.92 -11.80 8.07
C CYS A 384 -11.94 -10.74 7.57
N VAL A 385 -11.08 -10.21 8.45
CA VAL A 385 -9.97 -9.36 8.06
C VAL A 385 -8.71 -10.19 7.90
N TRP A 386 -8.17 -10.26 6.69
CA TRP A 386 -6.96 -11.01 6.36
C TRP A 386 -5.74 -10.08 6.35
N SER A 387 -4.87 -10.25 7.34
CA SER A 387 -3.73 -9.36 7.62
C SER A 387 -2.39 -10.08 7.71
N THR A 388 -2.29 -11.26 7.06
CA THR A 388 -1.10 -12.10 7.07
C THR A 388 -0.60 -12.39 5.67
N GLY A 389 0.72 -12.58 5.55
CA GLY A 389 1.39 -13.00 4.33
C GLY A 389 1.62 -11.87 3.33
N ASN A 390 2.88 -11.75 2.89
CA ASN A 390 3.25 -10.98 1.72
C ASN A 390 3.68 -11.96 0.62
N MET A 391 3.29 -11.66 -0.61
CA MET A 391 3.78 -12.35 -1.80
C MET A 391 4.45 -11.36 -2.74
N ASN A 392 5.25 -11.89 -3.66
CA ASN A 392 5.92 -11.06 -4.65
C ASN A 392 4.92 -10.31 -5.51
N ASN A 393 5.32 -9.11 -5.90
CA ASN A 393 4.60 -8.38 -6.92
C ASN A 393 4.67 -9.17 -8.25
N PRO A 394 3.54 -9.51 -8.89
CA PRO A 394 3.53 -10.22 -10.17
C PRO A 394 4.34 -9.53 -11.27
N PHE A 395 4.43 -8.20 -11.25
CA PHE A 395 5.33 -7.46 -12.14
C PHE A 395 6.79 -7.87 -11.94
N VAL A 396 7.23 -8.00 -10.68
CA VAL A 396 8.60 -8.45 -10.35
C VAL A 396 8.83 -9.91 -10.73
N ALA A 397 7.79 -10.74 -10.73
CA ALA A 397 7.90 -12.12 -11.20
C ALA A 397 7.95 -12.18 -12.74
N LYS A 398 7.09 -11.44 -13.45
CA LYS A 398 6.92 -11.48 -14.92
C LYS A 398 7.96 -10.65 -15.67
N ALA A 399 8.04 -9.34 -15.38
CA ALA A 399 8.84 -8.38 -16.15
C ALA A 399 10.35 -8.53 -15.96
N LEU A 400 10.76 -9.26 -14.92
CA LEU A 400 12.15 -9.40 -14.52
C LEU A 400 12.64 -10.85 -14.61
N ASP A 401 11.90 -11.73 -15.28
CA ASP A 401 12.25 -13.15 -15.35
C ASP A 401 13.47 -13.39 -16.25
N HIS A 402 13.52 -12.71 -17.40
CA HIS A 402 14.62 -12.78 -18.33
C HIS A 402 15.13 -11.40 -18.76
N VAL A 403 16.42 -11.32 -19.02
CA VAL A 403 17.07 -10.18 -19.67
C VAL A 403 17.09 -10.47 -21.17
N ARG A 404 16.12 -9.90 -21.91
CA ARG A 404 15.94 -10.15 -23.37
C ARG A 404 17.21 -9.97 -24.19
N ARG A 405 17.96 -8.92 -23.88
CA ARG A 405 19.26 -8.59 -24.49
C ARG A 405 20.16 -8.10 -23.37
N TYR A 406 21.40 -8.60 -23.30
CA TYR A 406 22.35 -8.18 -22.29
C TYR A 406 22.59 -6.66 -22.36
N PRO A 407 22.41 -5.91 -21.26
CA PRO A 407 22.43 -4.46 -21.30
C PRO A 407 23.86 -3.95 -21.16
N THR A 408 24.67 -4.01 -22.22
CA THR A 408 26.12 -3.71 -22.20
C THR A 408 26.46 -2.32 -21.62
N ALA A 409 25.59 -1.33 -21.82
CA ALA A 409 25.79 0.02 -21.25
C ALA A 409 25.63 0.07 -19.72
N SER A 410 24.76 -0.79 -19.17
CA SER A 410 24.32 -0.76 -17.77
C SER A 410 24.92 -1.88 -16.93
N ALA A 411 25.19 -3.04 -17.50
CA ALA A 411 25.73 -4.19 -16.78
C ALA A 411 27.25 -4.10 -16.63
N GLN A 412 27.75 -4.59 -15.50
CA GLN A 412 29.17 -4.76 -15.22
C GLN A 412 29.43 -6.15 -14.68
N ASN A 413 30.32 -6.89 -15.34
CA ASN A 413 30.70 -8.25 -14.95
C ASN A 413 31.51 -8.25 -13.65
N ILE A 414 31.20 -9.20 -12.77
CA ILE A 414 31.82 -9.41 -11.46
C ILE A 414 32.70 -10.66 -11.50
N GLN A 415 32.20 -11.73 -12.13
CA GLN A 415 32.82 -13.06 -12.10
C GLN A 415 32.60 -13.78 -13.43
N GLY A 416 33.67 -14.39 -13.96
CA GLY A 416 33.70 -15.13 -15.22
C GLY A 416 33.95 -14.24 -16.43
N GLU A 417 34.98 -14.57 -17.23
CA GLU A 417 35.11 -14.00 -18.58
C GLU A 417 34.02 -14.60 -19.47
N VAL A 418 33.14 -13.75 -19.98
CA VAL A 418 32.14 -14.14 -20.98
C VAL A 418 32.61 -13.61 -22.33
N ALA A 419 33.09 -14.51 -23.19
CA ALA A 419 33.64 -14.14 -24.49
C ALA A 419 32.64 -13.36 -25.38
N ASP A 420 31.35 -13.70 -25.31
CA ASP A 420 30.26 -12.90 -25.87
C ASP A 420 29.05 -12.90 -24.91
N PRO A 421 28.84 -11.81 -24.14
CA PRO A 421 27.70 -11.68 -23.24
C PRO A 421 26.34 -11.72 -23.94
N MET A 422 26.27 -11.41 -25.24
CA MET A 422 25.02 -11.37 -26.00
C MET A 422 24.54 -12.77 -26.43
N GLN A 423 25.42 -13.78 -26.44
CA GLN A 423 25.09 -15.15 -26.82
C GLN A 423 24.50 -15.99 -25.67
N ARG A 424 24.45 -15.44 -24.45
CA ARG A 424 23.88 -16.13 -23.29
C ARG A 424 22.54 -15.53 -22.89
N GLN A 425 21.64 -16.39 -22.43
CA GLN A 425 20.42 -15.96 -21.76
C GLN A 425 20.77 -15.54 -20.33
N TRP A 426 20.59 -14.25 -20.05
CA TRP A 426 20.79 -13.68 -18.72
C TRP A 426 19.45 -13.57 -17.99
N ILE A 427 19.49 -13.78 -16.69
CA ILE A 427 18.35 -13.69 -15.79
C ILE A 427 18.74 -12.88 -14.55
N LEU A 428 17.75 -12.38 -13.82
CA LEU A 428 18.01 -11.74 -12.53
C LEU A 428 18.33 -12.81 -11.48
N GLN A 429 19.30 -12.53 -10.63
CA GLN A 429 19.53 -13.37 -9.46
C GLN A 429 18.38 -13.17 -8.48
N ARG A 430 17.79 -14.26 -7.99
CA ARG A 430 16.61 -14.24 -7.12
C ARG A 430 16.83 -15.05 -5.84
N ASP A 431 16.13 -14.67 -4.79
CA ASP A 431 16.07 -15.44 -3.56
C ASP A 431 15.28 -16.73 -3.78
N ALA A 432 15.85 -17.89 -3.46
CA ALA A 432 15.24 -19.19 -3.73
C ALA A 432 13.89 -19.41 -3.02
N LYS A 433 13.65 -18.76 -1.87
CA LYS A 433 12.44 -18.95 -1.08
C LYS A 433 11.32 -18.00 -1.48
N THR A 434 11.66 -16.72 -1.65
CA THR A 434 10.67 -15.67 -1.90
C THR A 434 10.53 -15.37 -3.37
N GLY A 435 11.56 -15.54 -4.19
CA GLY A 435 11.59 -15.22 -5.62
C GLY A 435 11.83 -13.73 -5.93
N VAL A 436 12.05 -12.89 -4.92
CA VAL A 436 12.38 -11.47 -5.15
C VAL A 436 13.80 -11.34 -5.70
N PRO A 437 14.09 -10.31 -6.52
CA PRO A 437 15.45 -10.00 -6.96
C PRO A 437 16.40 -9.79 -5.78
N LEU A 438 17.59 -10.37 -5.91
CA LEU A 438 18.71 -10.11 -5.02
C LEU A 438 19.42 -8.83 -5.42
N VAL A 439 19.83 -8.08 -4.41
CA VAL A 439 20.59 -6.85 -4.57
C VAL A 439 21.82 -6.84 -3.66
N ASP A 440 22.86 -6.14 -4.09
CA ASP A 440 24.04 -5.91 -3.24
C ASP A 440 23.78 -4.84 -2.17
N ASP A 441 24.78 -4.53 -1.36
CA ASP A 441 24.69 -3.51 -0.30
C ASP A 441 24.52 -2.07 -0.83
N HIS A 442 24.51 -1.89 -2.16
CA HIS A 442 24.17 -0.64 -2.83
C HIS A 442 22.83 -0.68 -3.55
N PHE A 443 22.03 -1.73 -3.29
CA PHE A 443 20.72 -1.98 -3.85
C PHE A 443 20.69 -2.22 -5.37
N ARG A 444 21.83 -2.55 -5.99
CA ARG A 444 21.92 -2.78 -7.44
C ARG A 444 21.43 -4.18 -7.79
N ILE A 445 20.63 -4.27 -8.85
CA ILE A 445 20.13 -5.55 -9.37
C ILE A 445 21.30 -6.43 -9.81
N GLN A 446 21.26 -7.70 -9.39
CA GLN A 446 22.25 -8.71 -9.76
C GLN A 446 21.73 -9.60 -10.89
N LEU A 447 22.62 -9.98 -11.80
CA LEU A 447 22.37 -10.80 -12.97
C LEU A 447 23.21 -12.08 -12.90
N THR A 448 22.66 -13.15 -13.44
CA THR A 448 23.33 -14.44 -13.64
C THR A 448 22.87 -15.06 -14.95
N THR A 449 23.44 -16.20 -15.33
CA THR A 449 23.05 -16.94 -16.54
C THR A 449 22.35 -18.25 -16.18
N ASP A 450 21.49 -18.74 -17.08
CA ASP A 450 20.89 -20.06 -16.96
C ASP A 450 21.97 -21.15 -17.09
N CYS A 451 21.84 -22.23 -16.30
CA CYS A 451 22.79 -23.35 -16.32
C CYS A 451 22.82 -24.03 -17.70
N ALA A 452 24.02 -24.16 -18.30
CA ALA A 452 24.29 -25.30 -19.17
C ALA A 452 24.32 -26.57 -18.29
N ALA A 453 23.86 -27.71 -18.81
CA ALA A 453 23.87 -28.97 -18.06
C ALA A 453 25.28 -29.29 -17.52
N GLY A 454 25.42 -29.46 -16.20
CA GLY A 454 26.69 -29.79 -15.53
C GLY A 454 27.48 -28.63 -14.92
N MET A 455 27.04 -27.36 -15.05
CA MET A 455 27.68 -26.23 -14.37
C MET A 455 27.20 -26.05 -12.93
N GLU A 456 28.14 -25.98 -11.99
CA GLU A 456 27.88 -25.63 -10.59
C GLU A 456 27.51 -24.15 -10.42
N GLU A 457 26.75 -23.81 -9.38
CA GLU A 457 26.23 -22.46 -9.15
C GLU A 457 27.32 -21.40 -8.90
N HIS A 458 28.48 -21.82 -8.38
CA HIS A 458 29.62 -20.96 -8.13
C HIS A 458 30.29 -20.47 -9.43
N ASP A 459 30.24 -21.27 -10.50
CA ASP A 459 30.93 -21.02 -11.76
C ASP A 459 30.09 -20.21 -12.76
N LYS A 460 28.86 -19.88 -12.40
CA LYS A 460 27.99 -19.03 -13.20
C LYS A 460 28.57 -17.63 -13.34
N PRO A 461 28.66 -17.07 -14.56
CA PRO A 461 28.96 -15.66 -14.74
C PRO A 461 27.96 -14.78 -13.99
N LYS A 462 28.48 -13.76 -13.32
CA LYS A 462 27.70 -12.80 -12.54
C LYS A 462 27.99 -11.38 -12.99
N ALA A 463 26.94 -10.58 -13.04
CA ALA A 463 27.03 -9.15 -13.34
C ALA A 463 26.08 -8.36 -12.43
N TYR A 464 26.28 -7.06 -12.29
CA TYR A 464 25.31 -6.16 -11.66
C TYR A 464 24.94 -5.01 -12.58
N MET A 465 23.77 -4.41 -12.34
CA MET A 465 23.30 -3.21 -13.02
C MET A 465 23.82 -1.94 -12.34
N LYS A 466 24.54 -1.08 -13.07
CA LYS A 466 25.10 0.17 -12.56
C LYS A 466 24.04 1.24 -12.23
N ASP A 467 22.89 1.17 -12.90
CA ASP A 467 21.85 2.20 -12.94
C ASP A 467 20.43 1.67 -12.63
N VAL A 468 20.30 0.38 -12.27
CA VAL A 468 19.03 -0.23 -11.88
C VAL A 468 19.10 -0.72 -10.44
N PHE A 469 18.20 -0.18 -9.62
CA PHE A 469 18.13 -0.44 -8.18
C PHE A 469 16.79 -1.08 -7.80
N ALA A 470 16.78 -1.86 -6.72
CA ALA A 470 15.53 -2.33 -6.12
C ALA A 470 15.57 -2.24 -4.59
N VAL A 471 14.51 -1.68 -4.00
CA VAL A 471 14.42 -1.35 -2.57
C VAL A 471 13.04 -1.69 -1.99
N GLY A 472 12.96 -1.80 -0.67
CA GLY A 472 11.76 -2.16 0.07
C GLY A 472 11.36 -3.62 -0.11
N ASP A 473 10.07 -3.91 0.08
CA ASP A 473 9.53 -5.28 0.04
C ASP A 473 9.63 -5.98 -1.34
N SER A 474 10.16 -5.32 -2.37
CA SER A 474 10.34 -5.88 -3.71
C SER A 474 11.73 -6.47 -3.97
N SER A 475 12.66 -6.44 -3.02
CA SER A 475 14.02 -6.99 -3.16
C SER A 475 14.53 -7.59 -1.85
N LYS A 476 15.69 -8.24 -1.92
CA LYS A 476 16.40 -8.76 -0.74
C LYS A 476 17.91 -8.57 -0.89
N LEU A 477 18.55 -8.08 0.18
CA LEU A 477 20.01 -7.94 0.24
C LEU A 477 20.71 -9.30 0.25
N MET A 478 21.78 -9.42 -0.52
CA MET A 478 22.66 -10.61 -0.52
C MET A 478 23.40 -10.78 0.80
N SER A 479 23.70 -9.68 1.50
CA SER A 479 24.39 -9.68 2.79
C SER A 479 23.54 -10.21 3.95
N GLY A 480 22.20 -10.24 3.80
CA GLY A 480 21.32 -10.77 4.82
C GLY A 480 19.86 -10.36 4.64
N ALA A 481 18.95 -11.20 5.14
CA ALA A 481 17.53 -10.89 5.10
C ALA A 481 17.16 -9.81 6.12
N LEU A 482 16.59 -8.70 5.65
CA LEU A 482 15.95 -7.71 6.49
C LEU A 482 14.43 -7.94 6.56
N PRO A 483 13.76 -7.55 7.65
CA PRO A 483 12.32 -7.71 7.76
C PRO A 483 11.59 -6.73 6.84
N ALA A 484 10.56 -7.21 6.13
CA ALA A 484 9.68 -6.41 5.25
C ALA A 484 8.86 -5.40 6.07
N THR A 485 9.46 -4.24 6.35
CA THR A 485 8.91 -3.21 7.24
C THR A 485 9.09 -1.82 6.63
N ALA A 486 8.18 -0.92 6.99
CA ALA A 486 8.27 0.50 6.65
C ALA A 486 9.60 1.13 7.09
N GLN A 487 10.14 0.68 8.23
CA GLN A 487 11.41 1.18 8.76
C GLN A 487 12.58 0.84 7.84
N VAL A 488 12.67 -0.41 7.39
CA VAL A 488 13.70 -0.86 6.44
C VAL A 488 13.57 -0.07 5.13
N ALA A 489 12.39 -0.11 4.49
CA ALA A 489 12.15 0.58 3.23
C ALA A 489 12.46 2.09 3.29
N ASN A 490 12.17 2.75 4.40
CA ASN A 490 12.50 4.17 4.62
C ASN A 490 14.01 4.39 4.75
N GLN A 491 14.74 3.55 5.47
CA GLN A 491 16.19 3.68 5.62
C GLN A 491 16.93 3.39 4.30
N GLU A 492 16.50 2.37 3.56
CA GLU A 492 17.04 2.04 2.24
C GLU A 492 16.87 3.21 1.27
N ALA A 493 15.67 3.80 1.21
CA ALA A 493 15.38 4.96 0.36
C ALA A 493 16.19 6.20 0.74
N ILE A 494 16.33 6.48 2.04
CA ILE A 494 17.14 7.62 2.52
C ILE A 494 18.62 7.41 2.18
N TRP A 495 19.14 6.21 2.42
CA TRP A 495 20.53 5.90 2.08
C TRP A 495 20.76 6.04 0.57
N LEU A 496 19.90 5.43 -0.26
CA LEU A 496 20.07 5.42 -1.71
C LEU A 496 20.00 6.84 -2.28
N GLY A 497 19.03 7.65 -1.85
CA GLY A 497 18.90 9.04 -2.28
C GLY A 497 20.10 9.88 -1.90
N ARG A 498 20.60 9.75 -0.66
CA ARG A 498 21.78 10.50 -0.20
C ARG A 498 23.06 10.06 -0.89
N THR A 499 23.24 8.77 -1.14
CA THR A 499 24.42 8.24 -1.81
C THR A 499 24.43 8.66 -3.27
N LEU A 500 23.32 8.56 -4.01
CA LEU A 500 23.21 9.06 -5.38
C LEU A 500 23.48 10.57 -5.45
N ASN A 501 22.92 11.37 -4.54
CA ASN A 501 23.17 12.81 -4.51
C ASN A 501 24.66 13.17 -4.32
N LYS A 502 25.40 12.36 -3.55
CA LYS A 502 26.84 12.57 -3.31
C LYS A 502 27.71 12.00 -4.43
N HIS A 503 27.29 10.88 -5.00
CA HIS A 503 28.03 10.08 -5.97
C HIS A 503 27.13 9.79 -7.18
N PRO A 504 26.92 10.76 -8.08
CA PRO A 504 25.99 10.60 -9.20
C PRO A 504 26.49 9.61 -10.26
N GLU A 505 27.82 9.52 -10.42
CA GLU A 505 28.48 8.64 -11.40
C GLU A 505 28.67 7.23 -10.85
N ALA A 506 28.50 6.22 -11.71
CA ALA A 506 28.49 4.80 -11.34
C ALA A 506 29.79 4.36 -10.62
N GLU A 507 30.96 4.79 -11.09
CA GLU A 507 32.26 4.43 -10.51
C GLU A 507 32.48 5.10 -9.15
N SER A 508 31.95 6.31 -8.97
CA SER A 508 31.98 7.00 -7.68
C SER A 508 31.01 6.36 -6.69
N PHE A 509 29.84 5.95 -7.16
CA PHE A 509 28.78 5.32 -6.38
C PHE A 509 29.22 3.94 -5.87
N ALA A 510 29.88 3.14 -6.72
CA ALA A 510 30.41 1.83 -6.37
C ALA A 510 31.46 1.88 -5.24
N ARG A 511 32.15 3.02 -5.06
CA ARG A 511 33.15 3.23 -3.99
C ARG A 511 32.54 3.71 -2.67
N ALA A 512 31.27 4.08 -2.64
CA ALA A 512 30.61 4.50 -1.41
C ALA A 512 30.51 3.33 -0.43
N PRO A 513 30.52 3.58 0.90
CA PRO A 513 30.25 2.53 1.88
C PRO A 513 28.84 1.96 1.70
N GLY A 514 28.71 0.63 1.73
CA GLY A 514 27.43 -0.07 1.58
C GLY A 514 26.41 0.26 2.68
N PHE A 515 25.15 -0.08 2.42
CA PHE A 515 24.05 0.11 3.34
C PHE A 515 24.22 -0.74 4.61
N SER A 516 23.84 -0.15 5.75
CA SER A 516 23.74 -0.85 7.02
C SER A 516 22.44 -0.47 7.72
N PHE A 517 21.62 -1.47 8.02
CA PHE A 517 20.33 -1.26 8.67
C PHE A 517 20.50 -0.97 10.17
N LYS A 518 19.88 0.11 10.64
CA LYS A 518 19.80 0.43 12.06
C LYS A 518 18.42 0.07 12.59
N ASN A 519 18.33 -1.01 13.37
CA ASN A 519 17.09 -1.38 14.05
C ASN A 519 16.72 -0.31 15.12
N MET A 520 15.50 0.23 15.05
CA MET A 520 15.00 1.27 15.96
C MET A 520 14.01 0.70 16.97
N GLY A 521 13.67 -0.58 16.84
CA GLY A 521 12.68 -1.26 17.64
C GLY A 521 11.37 -1.50 16.91
N VAL A 522 10.43 -2.12 17.63
CA VAL A 522 9.10 -2.48 17.13
C VAL A 522 8.05 -2.00 18.13
N LEU A 523 6.93 -1.48 17.61
CA LEU A 523 5.79 -0.99 18.40
C LEU A 523 4.50 -1.65 17.93
N THR A 524 3.60 -1.94 18.88
CA THR A 524 2.27 -2.48 18.59
C THR A 524 1.26 -1.90 19.59
N TYR A 525 0.20 -1.25 19.09
CA TYR A 525 -0.95 -0.82 19.90
C TYR A 525 -1.80 -2.01 20.36
N LEU A 526 -2.28 -1.97 21.60
CA LEU A 526 -3.03 -3.06 22.23
C LEU A 526 -4.47 -2.67 22.63
N GLY A 527 -4.93 -1.47 22.30
CA GLY A 527 -6.28 -1.02 22.69
C GLY A 527 -6.32 -0.45 24.11
N GLY A 528 -7.31 0.38 24.40
CA GLY A 528 -7.51 0.96 25.74
C GLY A 528 -6.34 1.83 26.21
N SER A 529 -5.71 2.60 25.30
CA SER A 529 -4.52 3.43 25.61
C SER A 529 -3.33 2.63 26.15
N SER A 530 -3.16 1.39 25.69
CA SER A 530 -2.04 0.51 26.00
C SER A 530 -1.30 0.11 24.74
N ALA A 531 0.02 -0.04 24.82
CA ALA A 531 0.86 -0.56 23.73
C ALA A 531 2.01 -1.40 24.30
N ILE A 532 2.79 -2.00 23.41
CA ILE A 532 4.12 -2.57 23.72
C ILE A 532 5.16 -1.96 22.80
N PHE A 533 6.37 -1.78 23.34
CA PHE A 533 7.53 -1.32 22.61
C PHE A 533 8.74 -2.14 23.01
N GLN A 534 9.51 -2.55 22.01
CA GLN A 534 10.84 -3.13 22.18
C GLN A 534 11.82 -2.31 21.37
N GLY A 535 12.78 -1.67 22.04
CA GLY A 535 13.85 -0.91 21.39
C GLY A 535 14.77 -1.81 20.56
N GLY A 536 15.43 -1.22 19.56
CA GLY A 536 16.47 -1.90 18.79
C GLY A 536 17.73 -2.13 19.63
N ASN A 537 18.50 -3.17 19.32
CA ASN A 537 19.82 -3.36 19.91
C ASN A 537 20.75 -2.24 19.43
N GLY A 538 20.99 -1.24 20.28
CA GLY A 538 22.09 -0.31 20.07
C GLY A 538 23.41 -1.06 20.26
N ASN A 539 24.40 -0.82 19.40
CA ASN A 539 25.77 -1.27 19.64
C ASN A 539 26.19 -0.79 21.04
N GLY A 540 26.47 -1.76 21.90
CA GLY A 540 26.81 -1.57 23.30
C GLY A 540 28.08 -0.74 23.48
N LYS A 541 27.93 0.58 23.54
CA LYS A 541 28.80 1.43 24.34
C LYS A 541 28.23 1.69 25.74
N ASP A 542 26.91 1.47 25.94
CA ASP A 542 26.23 1.69 27.22
C ASP A 542 25.48 0.47 27.77
N GLY A 543 25.88 -0.77 27.44
CA GLY A 543 25.52 -2.01 28.17
C GLY A 543 24.03 -2.29 28.50
N GLY A 544 23.08 -1.54 27.93
CA GLY A 544 21.67 -1.58 28.33
C GLY A 544 20.92 -2.69 27.61
N SER A 545 20.12 -3.46 28.34
CA SER A 545 19.09 -4.30 27.75
C SER A 545 18.19 -3.48 26.81
N PRO A 546 17.69 -4.04 25.70
CA PRO A 546 16.76 -3.34 24.81
C PRO A 546 15.61 -2.76 25.63
N SER A 547 15.28 -1.49 25.42
CA SER A 547 14.25 -0.80 26.18
C SER A 547 12.89 -1.48 25.94
N ARG A 548 12.37 -2.19 26.95
CA ARG A 548 11.07 -2.85 26.90
C ARG A 548 10.07 -1.99 27.66
N LEU A 549 9.10 -1.42 26.95
CA LEU A 549 8.00 -0.66 27.55
C LEU A 549 6.67 -1.37 27.27
N LYS A 550 5.72 -1.23 28.20
CA LYS A 550 4.38 -1.80 28.10
C LYS A 550 3.35 -0.89 28.76
N GLY A 551 2.09 -0.98 28.34
CA GLY A 551 1.01 -0.20 28.95
C GLY A 551 1.00 1.25 28.45
N LEU A 552 0.63 2.16 29.34
CA LEU A 552 0.45 3.59 29.02
C LEU A 552 1.75 4.27 28.57
N SER A 553 2.89 3.92 29.15
CA SER A 553 4.18 4.50 28.75
C SER A 553 4.55 4.15 27.31
N ALA A 554 4.39 2.89 26.93
CA ALA A 554 4.56 2.45 25.54
C ALA A 554 3.53 3.10 24.61
N PHE A 555 2.30 3.32 25.07
CA PHE A 555 1.28 4.00 24.27
C PHE A 555 1.64 5.46 23.97
N LEU A 556 2.19 6.20 24.94
CA LEU A 556 2.66 7.56 24.73
C LEU A 556 3.86 7.59 23.75
N VAL A 557 4.78 6.62 23.86
CA VAL A 557 5.86 6.44 22.89
C VAL A 557 5.31 6.11 21.51
N TRP A 558 4.33 5.23 21.39
CA TRP A 558 3.65 4.89 20.13
C TRP A 558 3.02 6.12 19.47
N ARG A 559 2.27 6.93 20.23
CA ARG A 559 1.67 8.19 19.75
C ARG A 559 2.74 9.17 19.28
N GLY A 560 3.78 9.37 20.08
CA GLY A 560 4.89 10.29 19.77
C GLY A 560 5.71 9.85 18.55
N ALA A 561 6.03 8.56 18.46
CA ALA A 561 6.78 7.99 17.35
C ALA A 561 6.03 8.16 16.03
N TYR A 562 4.76 7.76 15.94
CA TYR A 562 4.02 7.90 14.69
C TYR A 562 3.69 9.34 14.33
N LEU A 563 3.52 10.22 15.32
CA LEU A 563 3.39 11.65 15.05
C LEU A 563 4.68 12.23 14.44
N THR A 564 5.85 11.88 14.98
CA THR A 564 7.14 12.37 14.43
C THR A 564 7.47 11.76 13.08
N MET A 565 7.12 10.49 12.86
CA MET A 565 7.32 9.79 11.58
C MET A 565 6.37 10.23 10.48
N THR A 566 5.22 10.85 10.82
CA THR A 566 4.29 11.40 9.82
C THR A 566 5.03 12.43 8.95
N LEU A 567 5.01 12.24 7.63
CA LEU A 567 5.93 12.92 6.71
C LEU A 567 5.62 14.40 6.47
N SER A 568 4.41 14.89 6.77
CA SER A 568 4.07 16.31 6.60
C SER A 568 3.52 16.97 7.86
N TRP A 569 3.88 18.24 8.05
CA TRP A 569 3.34 19.09 9.12
C TRP A 569 1.81 19.19 9.10
N ARG A 570 1.20 19.25 7.91
CA ARG A 570 -0.26 19.23 7.76
C ARG A 570 -0.85 17.99 8.40
N ASN A 571 -0.36 16.80 8.03
CA ASN A 571 -0.90 15.56 8.57
C ASN A 571 -0.57 15.39 10.05
N ARG A 572 0.61 15.83 10.52
CA ARG A 572 0.92 15.86 11.96
C ARG A 572 -0.12 16.64 12.76
N LEU A 573 -0.46 17.85 12.33
CA LEU A 573 -1.47 18.67 12.98
C LEU A 573 -2.86 18.04 12.91
N ASN A 574 -3.24 17.50 11.75
CA ASN A 574 -4.53 16.85 11.57
C ASN A 574 -4.69 15.58 12.41
N VAL A 575 -3.63 14.75 12.51
CA VAL A 575 -3.60 13.55 13.34
C VAL A 575 -3.74 13.92 14.81
N MET A 576 -2.99 14.91 15.30
CA MET A 576 -3.14 15.40 16.68
C MET A 576 -4.54 15.92 16.95
N TRP A 577 -5.04 16.80 16.08
CA TRP A 577 -6.37 17.38 16.20
C TRP A 577 -7.44 16.28 16.25
N GLN A 578 -7.33 15.28 15.38
CA GLN A 578 -8.31 14.22 15.35
C GLN A 578 -8.25 13.31 16.56
N TRP A 579 -7.06 12.98 17.08
CA TRP A 579 -6.95 12.22 18.32
C TRP A 579 -7.59 12.98 19.50
N VAL A 580 -7.42 14.30 19.57
CA VAL A 580 -8.09 15.14 20.56
C VAL A 580 -9.60 15.14 20.33
N SER A 581 -10.05 15.34 19.09
CA SER A 581 -11.47 15.34 18.71
C SER A 581 -12.15 14.02 19.08
N VAL A 582 -11.56 12.87 18.72
CA VAL A 582 -12.10 11.55 19.05
C VAL A 582 -12.12 11.33 20.57
N ARG A 583 -11.13 11.83 21.30
CA ARG A 583 -11.09 11.73 22.76
C ARG A 583 -12.19 12.54 23.46
N LEU A 584 -12.58 13.67 22.87
CA LEU A 584 -13.61 14.58 23.41
C LEU A 584 -15.02 14.21 22.95
N PHE A 585 -15.19 13.84 21.69
CA PHE A 585 -16.51 13.70 21.04
C PHE A 585 -16.85 12.26 20.63
N GLY A 586 -15.91 11.31 20.76
CA GLY A 586 -16.07 9.96 20.22
C GLY A 586 -15.75 9.89 18.72
N ARG A 587 -15.87 8.70 18.15
CA ARG A 587 -15.63 8.45 16.71
C ARG A 587 -16.87 8.76 15.89
N ASP A 588 -16.70 9.28 14.68
CA ASP A 588 -17.83 9.53 13.76
C ASP A 588 -18.33 8.22 13.14
N VAL A 589 -19.41 7.66 13.66
CA VAL A 589 -20.01 6.39 13.19
C VAL A 589 -20.88 6.52 11.93
N SER A 590 -20.83 7.64 11.21
CA SER A 590 -21.58 7.82 9.97
C SER A 590 -21.13 6.82 8.89
N ARG A 591 -22.10 6.30 8.13
CA ARG A 591 -21.86 5.36 7.01
C ARG A 591 -21.86 6.12 5.68
N PHE A 592 -20.80 5.95 4.87
CA PHE A 592 -20.65 6.54 3.53
C PHE A 592 -20.05 5.57 2.51
#